data_AF-A5JIZ7-F1
#
_entry.id   AF-A5JIZ7-F1
#
_cell.length_a   1.000
_cell.length_b   1.000
_cell.length_c   1.000
_cell.angle_alpha   90.00
_cell.angle_beta   90.00
_cell.angle_gamma   90.00
#
_symmetry.space_group_name_H-M   'P 1'
#
loop_
_entity.id
_entity.type
_entity.pdbx_description
1 polymer ?
#
loop_
_entity_poly.entity_id
_entity_poly.type
_entity_poly.pdbx_seq_one_letter_code
_entity_poly.pdbx_strand_id
1 'polypeptide(L)'
;ITTASNFGNALSVLIGTVWLPFSPMAPAQILLQNLIYDFSQFGVALDRVDSTFLTSPQRWQSKDLLPFTTINGSISTIFDLITFAIAGYYFGFITSYNSAIAQNNSLLAAQSLAQFHACWFIIGLLSQTFVFQILRTEQLPVIQSRSTWPVYVIGALATIMAFSIVYISQIGTLVQLQSPGLIYIPISIAIIFSYCLIAQLAKVGYKKVFKKWL
;
A
#
# COMPACT_ATOMS: atom_id res chain seq x y z
N ILE A 1 -13.13 -0.58 2.81
CA ILE A 1 -11.65 -0.56 2.90
C ILE A 1 -11.03 -0.80 1.53
N THR A 2 -11.36 -1.91 0.85
CA THR A 2 -10.89 -2.18 -0.53
C THR A 2 -11.17 -1.03 -1.51
N THR A 3 -12.35 -0.40 -1.46
CA THR A 3 -12.66 0.78 -2.29
C THR A 3 -11.72 1.96 -2.05
N ALA A 4 -11.34 2.22 -0.79
CA ALA A 4 -10.41 3.30 -0.44
C ALA A 4 -8.99 3.01 -0.92
N SER A 5 -8.55 1.76 -0.79
CA SER A 5 -7.25 1.28 -1.30
C SER A 5 -7.17 1.40 -2.82
N ASN A 6 -8.17 0.89 -3.54
CA ASN A 6 -8.21 0.95 -5.01
C ASN A 6 -8.31 2.39 -5.53
N PHE A 7 -9.09 3.25 -4.85
CA PHE A 7 -9.14 4.67 -5.16
C PHE A 7 -7.77 5.35 -4.97
N GLY A 8 -7.10 5.10 -3.84
CA GLY A 8 -5.76 5.62 -3.58
C GLY A 8 -4.76 5.19 -4.64
N ASN A 9 -4.73 3.89 -4.99
CA ASN A 9 -3.85 3.37 -6.03
C ASN A 9 -4.13 4.03 -7.39
N ALA A 10 -5.40 4.10 -7.81
CA ALA A 10 -5.77 4.78 -9.05
C ALA A 10 -5.34 6.25 -9.08
N LEU A 11 -5.52 6.98 -7.97
CA LEU A 11 -5.07 8.36 -7.83
C LEU A 11 -3.54 8.48 -7.91
N SER A 12 -2.82 7.56 -7.27
CA SER A 12 -1.35 7.48 -7.32
C SER A 12 -0.84 7.22 -8.73
N VAL A 13 -1.47 6.32 -9.49
CA VAL A 13 -1.14 6.08 -10.91
C VAL A 13 -1.39 7.32 -11.74
N LEU A 14 -2.53 8.00 -11.55
CA LEU A 14 -2.87 9.22 -12.29
C LEU A 14 -1.83 10.32 -12.07
N ILE A 15 -1.50 10.62 -10.82
CA ILE A 15 -0.51 11.65 -10.49
C ILE A 15 0.88 11.21 -10.95
N GLY A 16 1.25 9.95 -10.69
CA GLY A 16 2.54 9.41 -11.05
C GLY A 16 2.78 9.42 -12.56
N THR A 17 1.77 9.16 -13.38
CA THR A 17 1.90 9.18 -14.86
C THR A 17 2.13 10.60 -15.40
N VAL A 18 1.60 11.62 -14.73
CA VAL A 18 1.86 13.03 -15.10
C VAL A 18 3.25 13.47 -14.64
N TRP A 19 3.74 12.93 -13.53
CA TRP A 19 4.99 13.34 -12.91
C TRP A 19 6.23 12.59 -13.41
N LEU A 20 6.09 11.30 -13.70
CA LEU A 20 7.19 10.41 -14.08
C LEU A 20 7.31 10.26 -15.60
N PRO A 21 8.52 10.02 -16.15
CA PRO A 21 8.70 9.76 -17.58
C PRO A 21 8.22 8.37 -18.02
N PHE A 22 7.75 7.53 -17.08
CA PHE A 22 7.28 6.17 -17.30
C PHE A 22 6.10 5.86 -16.37
N SER A 23 5.37 4.76 -16.64
CA SER A 23 4.29 4.29 -15.76
C SER A 23 4.83 3.92 -14.37
N PRO A 24 4.22 4.38 -13.26
CA PRO A 24 4.70 4.08 -11.91
C PRO A 24 4.78 2.58 -11.58
N MET A 25 3.90 1.77 -12.17
CA MET A 25 3.88 0.31 -12.06
C MET A 25 3.20 -0.28 -13.30
N ALA A 26 3.55 -1.51 -13.66
CA ALA A 26 2.85 -2.23 -14.72
C ALA A 26 1.45 -2.66 -14.27
N PRO A 27 0.43 -2.67 -15.14
CA PRO A 27 -0.91 -3.15 -14.78
C PRO A 27 -0.92 -4.58 -14.23
N ALA A 28 -0.07 -5.47 -14.77
CA ALA A 28 0.08 -6.84 -14.28
C ALA A 28 0.59 -6.91 -12.83
N GLN A 29 1.49 -6.00 -12.44
CA GLN A 29 2.01 -5.90 -11.08
C GLN A 29 0.94 -5.37 -10.12
N ILE A 30 0.14 -4.38 -10.53
CA ILE A 30 -1.00 -3.88 -9.75
C ILE A 30 -2.04 -4.99 -9.54
N LEU A 31 -2.34 -5.77 -10.59
CA LEU A 31 -3.25 -6.92 -10.49
C LEU A 31 -2.71 -7.98 -9.53
N LEU A 32 -1.42 -8.31 -9.61
CA LEU A 32 -0.79 -9.24 -8.69
C LEU A 32 -0.87 -8.74 -7.25
N GLN A 33 -0.58 -7.46 -7.02
CA GLN A 33 -0.66 -6.85 -5.71
C GLN A 33 -2.08 -6.92 -5.14
N ASN A 34 -3.09 -6.55 -5.93
CA ASN A 34 -4.49 -6.64 -5.53
C ASN A 34 -4.93 -8.08 -5.29
N LEU A 35 -4.45 -9.05 -6.09
CA LEU A 35 -4.73 -10.47 -5.87
C LEU A 35 -4.19 -10.96 -4.52
N ILE A 36 -2.93 -10.64 -4.19
CA ILE A 36 -2.31 -11.00 -2.91
C ILE A 36 -3.06 -10.34 -1.77
N TYR A 37 -3.39 -9.06 -1.91
CA TYR A 37 -4.16 -8.31 -0.92
C TYR A 37 -5.56 -8.92 -0.72
N ASP A 38 -6.33 -9.15 -1.77
CA ASP A 38 -7.68 -9.71 -1.66
C ASP A 38 -7.64 -11.13 -1.08
N PHE A 39 -6.61 -11.92 -1.39
CA PHE A 39 -6.42 -13.23 -0.75
C PHE A 39 -6.14 -13.08 0.75
N SER A 40 -5.39 -12.05 1.15
CA SER A 40 -5.15 -11.72 2.55
C SER A 40 -6.45 -11.33 3.29
N GLN A 41 -7.44 -10.79 2.57
CA GLN A 41 -8.73 -10.41 3.13
C GLN A 41 -9.64 -11.61 3.45
N PHE A 42 -9.36 -12.82 2.97
CA PHE A 42 -10.11 -14.01 3.42
C PHE A 42 -9.98 -14.24 4.93
N GLY A 43 -8.87 -13.81 5.54
CA GLY A 43 -8.67 -13.86 6.99
C GLY A 43 -9.73 -13.10 7.80
N VAL A 44 -10.40 -12.13 7.18
CA VAL A 44 -11.45 -11.33 7.81
C VAL A 44 -12.70 -12.15 8.12
N ALA A 45 -12.99 -13.17 7.33
CA ALA A 45 -14.12 -14.07 7.61
C ALA A 45 -13.93 -14.84 8.93
N LEU A 46 -12.69 -14.99 9.39
CA LEU A 46 -12.32 -15.65 10.64
C LEU A 46 -12.18 -14.67 11.82
N ASP A 47 -12.56 -13.42 11.61
CA ASP A 47 -12.37 -12.36 12.57
C ASP A 47 -13.54 -12.22 13.54
N ARG A 48 -13.25 -11.78 14.77
CA ARG A 48 -14.27 -11.52 15.79
C ARG A 48 -14.87 -10.13 15.61
N VAL A 49 -16.18 -10.09 15.49
CA VAL A 49 -16.97 -8.84 15.50
C VAL A 49 -16.94 -8.24 16.92
N ASP A 50 -16.77 -6.92 17.00
CA ASP A 50 -16.79 -6.18 18.26
C ASP A 50 -18.17 -6.27 18.95
N SER A 51 -18.20 -6.52 20.25
CA SER A 51 -19.44 -6.66 21.01
C SER A 51 -20.27 -5.38 21.01
N THR A 52 -19.62 -4.22 20.93
CA THR A 52 -20.30 -2.91 20.80
C THR A 52 -21.08 -2.81 19.49
N PHE A 53 -20.58 -3.40 18.41
CA PHE A 53 -21.23 -3.40 17.10
C PHE A 53 -22.50 -4.26 17.06
N LEU A 54 -22.60 -5.26 17.95
CA LEU A 54 -23.76 -6.15 18.08
C LEU A 54 -24.91 -5.54 18.89
N THR A 55 -24.69 -4.41 19.59
CA THR A 55 -25.71 -3.82 20.48
C THR A 55 -26.80 -3.03 19.75
N SER A 56 -26.58 -2.64 18.49
CA SER A 56 -27.58 -1.88 17.72
C SER A 56 -27.54 -2.22 16.22
N PRO A 57 -28.70 -2.20 15.53
CA PRO A 57 -28.76 -2.45 14.09
C PRO A 57 -28.07 -1.31 13.33
N GLN A 58 -27.02 -1.66 12.60
CA GLN A 58 -26.23 -0.71 11.82
C GLN A 58 -26.94 -0.40 10.50
N ARG A 59 -27.10 0.89 10.18
CA ARG A 59 -27.67 1.35 8.91
C ARG A 59 -26.56 1.78 7.98
N TRP A 60 -26.30 0.99 6.95
CA TRP A 60 -25.31 1.33 5.92
C TRP A 60 -25.82 2.49 5.06
N GLN A 61 -25.14 3.63 5.09
CA GLN A 61 -25.43 4.77 4.21
C GLN A 61 -24.29 4.96 3.21
N SER A 62 -24.58 4.81 1.92
CA SER A 62 -23.59 4.98 0.86
C SER A 62 -22.92 6.36 0.84
N LYS A 63 -23.57 7.36 1.45
CA LYS A 63 -23.05 8.74 1.57
C LYS A 63 -21.84 8.84 2.50
N ASP A 64 -21.74 7.96 3.50
CA ASP A 64 -20.62 7.95 4.46
C ASP A 64 -19.38 7.23 3.89
N LEU A 65 -19.57 6.41 2.84
CA LEU A 65 -18.50 5.69 2.17
C LEU A 65 -17.59 6.60 1.35
N LEU A 66 -18.15 7.66 0.73
CA LEU A 66 -17.42 8.63 -0.07
C LEU A 66 -16.34 9.39 0.74
N PRO A 67 -16.67 10.13 1.81
CA PRO A 67 -15.66 10.87 2.58
C PRO A 67 -14.63 9.93 3.20
N PHE A 68 -15.03 8.73 3.65
CA PHE A 68 -14.10 7.72 4.14
C PHE A 68 -13.09 7.29 3.06
N THR A 69 -13.57 7.02 1.84
CA THR A 69 -12.76 6.60 0.69
C THR A 69 -11.81 7.72 0.26
N THR A 70 -12.31 8.95 0.17
CA THR A 70 -11.51 10.10 -0.25
C THR A 70 -10.41 10.41 0.76
N ILE A 71 -10.72 10.49 2.08
CA ILE A 71 -9.72 10.82 3.10
C ILE A 71 -8.62 9.75 3.18
N ASN A 72 -9.00 8.48 3.33
CA ASN A 72 -8.01 7.40 3.48
C ASN A 72 -7.24 7.15 2.17
N GLY A 73 -7.92 7.25 1.03
CA GLY A 73 -7.28 7.16 -0.28
C GLY A 73 -6.25 8.26 -0.50
N SER A 74 -6.59 9.51 -0.19
CA SER A 74 -5.65 10.64 -0.30
C SER A 74 -4.44 10.49 0.62
N ILE A 75 -4.61 9.99 1.84
CA ILE A 75 -3.49 9.69 2.74
C ILE A 75 -2.57 8.64 2.09
N SER A 76 -3.13 7.54 1.58
CA SER A 76 -2.34 6.51 0.88
C SER A 76 -1.56 7.10 -0.29
N THR A 77 -2.22 7.91 -1.12
CA THR A 77 -1.59 8.54 -2.28
C THR A 77 -0.42 9.44 -1.89
N ILE A 78 -0.50 10.20 -0.79
CA ILE A 78 0.64 11.01 -0.33
C ILE A 78 1.87 10.14 -0.06
N PHE A 79 1.69 8.98 0.58
CA PHE A 79 2.79 8.05 0.85
C PHE A 79 3.31 7.35 -0.42
N ASP A 80 2.45 7.09 -1.39
CA ASP A 80 2.88 6.62 -2.71
C ASP A 80 3.73 7.68 -3.42
N LEU A 81 3.33 8.96 -3.38
CA LEU A 81 4.11 10.05 -3.95
C LEU A 81 5.45 10.26 -3.23
N ILE A 82 5.49 10.11 -1.90
CA ILE A 82 6.74 10.12 -1.13
C ILE A 82 7.64 8.96 -1.60
N THR A 83 7.06 7.79 -1.84
CA THR A 83 7.78 6.62 -2.36
C THR A 83 8.35 6.89 -3.74
N PHE A 84 7.57 7.51 -4.63
CA PHE A 84 8.04 7.94 -5.96
C PHE A 84 9.16 8.97 -5.86
N ALA A 85 9.07 9.93 -4.93
CA ALA A 85 10.12 10.91 -4.70
C ALA A 85 11.43 10.24 -4.26
N ILE A 86 11.36 9.30 -3.30
CA ILE A 86 12.53 8.60 -2.78
C ILE A 86 13.12 7.69 -3.86
N ALA A 87 12.32 6.86 -4.51
CA ALA A 87 12.78 5.98 -5.58
C ALA A 87 13.33 6.78 -6.78
N GLY A 88 12.70 7.90 -7.12
CA GLY A 88 13.08 8.73 -8.26
C GLY A 88 14.32 9.57 -8.03
N TYR A 89 14.38 10.33 -6.94
CA TYR A 89 15.44 11.32 -6.68
C TYR A 89 16.55 10.81 -5.75
N TYR A 90 16.20 10.12 -4.65
CA TYR A 90 17.21 9.63 -3.71
C TYR A 90 17.97 8.41 -4.28
N PHE A 91 17.26 7.46 -4.87
CA PHE A 91 17.89 6.34 -5.60
C PHE A 91 18.27 6.68 -7.04
N GLY A 92 17.79 7.81 -7.57
CA GLY A 92 18.15 8.29 -8.90
C GLY A 92 17.57 7.48 -10.05
N PHE A 93 16.57 6.62 -9.84
CA PHE A 93 16.04 5.74 -10.90
C PHE A 93 15.45 6.51 -12.09
N ILE A 94 14.88 7.70 -11.86
CA ILE A 94 14.42 8.58 -12.95
C ILE A 94 15.60 9.06 -13.79
N THR A 95 16.68 9.49 -13.14
CA THR A 95 17.90 9.98 -13.82
C THR A 95 18.60 8.85 -14.56
N SER A 96 18.72 7.67 -13.95
CA SER A 96 19.27 6.47 -14.57
C SER A 96 18.45 6.00 -15.77
N TYR A 97 17.11 6.06 -15.68
CA TYR A 97 16.23 5.79 -16.81
C TYR A 97 16.43 6.79 -17.96
N ASN A 98 16.38 8.09 -17.68
CA ASN A 98 16.49 9.13 -18.70
C ASN A 98 17.86 9.09 -19.42
N SER A 99 18.94 8.85 -18.66
CA SER A 99 20.28 8.71 -19.22
C SER A 99 20.44 7.44 -20.06
N ALA A 100 19.85 6.32 -19.65
CA ALA A 100 19.85 5.08 -20.42
C ALA A 100 19.11 5.22 -21.76
N ILE A 101 17.95 5.90 -21.75
CA ILE A 101 17.20 6.22 -22.97
C ILE A 101 18.01 7.13 -23.88
N ALA A 102 18.67 8.17 -23.36
CA ALA A 102 19.54 9.05 -24.14
C ALA A 102 20.71 8.31 -24.81
N GLN A 103 21.19 7.22 -24.20
CA GLN A 103 22.26 6.36 -24.72
C GLN A 103 21.75 5.22 -25.61
N ASN A 104 20.44 5.15 -25.90
CA ASN A 104 19.79 4.03 -26.61
C ASN A 104 20.04 2.66 -25.96
N ASN A 105 20.30 2.61 -24.65
CA ASN A 105 20.55 1.37 -23.93
C ASN A 105 19.27 0.87 -23.26
N SER A 106 18.47 0.13 -24.02
CA SER A 106 17.17 -0.41 -23.59
C SER A 106 17.26 -1.32 -22.37
N LEU A 107 18.36 -2.06 -22.21
CA LEU A 107 18.57 -2.96 -21.08
C LEU A 107 18.66 -2.18 -19.75
N LEU A 108 19.43 -1.10 -19.74
CA LEU A 108 19.67 -0.29 -18.55
C LEU A 108 18.45 0.57 -18.18
N ALA A 109 17.67 0.97 -19.18
CA ALA A 109 16.38 1.62 -18.98
C ALA A 109 15.36 0.65 -18.34
N ALA A 110 15.26 -0.57 -18.86
CA ALA A 110 14.39 -1.61 -18.29
C ALA A 110 14.79 -1.96 -16.85
N GLN A 111 16.11 -1.99 -16.57
CA GLN A 111 16.65 -2.23 -15.23
C GLN A 111 16.19 -1.16 -14.22
N SER A 112 16.40 0.12 -14.57
CA SER A 112 16.03 1.25 -13.70
C SER A 112 14.52 1.30 -13.44
N LEU A 113 13.73 0.98 -14.47
CA LEU A 113 12.28 0.91 -14.39
C LEU A 113 11.80 -0.24 -13.49
N ALA A 114 12.39 -1.44 -13.64
CA ALA A 114 12.08 -2.60 -12.79
C ALA A 114 12.42 -2.36 -11.31
N GLN A 115 13.48 -1.61 -11.02
CA GLN A 115 13.85 -1.22 -9.66
C GLN A 115 12.86 -0.19 -9.08
N PHE A 116 12.42 0.78 -9.87
CA PHE A 116 11.39 1.73 -9.45
C PHE A 116 10.06 1.04 -9.15
N HIS A 117 9.60 0.16 -10.06
CA HIS A 117 8.39 -0.63 -9.88
C HIS A 117 8.45 -1.47 -8.60
N ALA A 118 9.61 -2.05 -8.31
CA ALA A 118 9.82 -2.85 -7.11
C ALA A 118 9.72 -2.03 -5.81
N CYS A 119 10.23 -0.80 -5.80
CA CYS A 119 10.08 0.10 -4.66
C CYS A 119 8.61 0.34 -4.32
N TRP A 120 7.81 0.71 -5.32
CA TRP A 120 6.40 0.98 -5.08
C TRP A 120 5.61 -0.30 -4.81
N PHE A 121 5.95 -1.44 -5.43
CA PHE A 121 5.31 -2.73 -5.17
C PHE A 121 5.39 -3.13 -3.69
N ILE A 122 6.57 -2.99 -3.07
CA ILE A 122 6.75 -3.27 -1.63
C ILE A 122 5.85 -2.35 -0.81
N ILE A 123 5.92 -1.03 -1.02
CA ILE A 123 5.15 -0.08 -0.21
C ILE A 123 3.66 -0.25 -0.40
N GLY A 124 3.20 -0.45 -1.63
CA GLY A 124 1.81 -0.66 -1.95
C GLY A 124 1.27 -1.90 -1.25
N LEU A 125 1.95 -3.04 -1.33
CA LEU A 125 1.45 -4.28 -0.72
C LEU A 125 1.46 -4.19 0.81
N LEU A 126 2.49 -3.58 1.40
CA LEU A 126 2.58 -3.38 2.84
C LEU A 126 1.51 -2.38 3.32
N SER A 127 1.36 -1.22 2.68
CA SER A 127 0.39 -0.20 3.09
C SER A 127 -1.02 -0.76 3.06
N GLN A 128 -1.38 -1.52 2.03
CA GLN A 128 -2.67 -2.23 1.95
C GLN A 128 -2.85 -3.26 3.08
N THR A 129 -1.81 -4.02 3.39
CA THR A 129 -1.84 -5.02 4.48
C THR A 129 -2.03 -4.36 5.85
N PHE A 130 -1.30 -3.27 6.13
CA PHE A 130 -1.31 -2.58 7.42
C PHE A 130 -2.54 -1.68 7.59
N VAL A 131 -2.97 -0.96 6.55
CA VAL A 131 -4.17 -0.11 6.61
C VAL A 131 -5.40 -0.93 6.94
N PHE A 132 -5.46 -2.15 6.41
CA PHE A 132 -6.53 -3.06 6.74
C PHE A 132 -6.61 -3.28 8.25
N GLN A 133 -5.51 -3.60 8.92
CA GLN A 133 -5.49 -3.79 10.39
C GLN A 133 -5.93 -2.53 11.14
N ILE A 134 -5.56 -1.34 10.66
CA ILE A 134 -5.90 -0.07 11.29
C ILE A 134 -7.39 0.26 11.15
N LEU A 135 -7.97 0.03 9.98
CA LEU A 135 -9.34 0.40 9.64
C LEU A 135 -10.37 -0.69 9.97
N ARG A 136 -9.93 -1.91 10.29
CA ARG A 136 -10.80 -3.06 10.60
C ARG A 136 -11.70 -2.83 11.82
N THR A 137 -11.17 -2.25 12.88
CA THR A 137 -11.89 -2.10 14.14
C THR A 137 -12.19 -0.63 14.40
N GLU A 138 -13.21 -0.35 15.21
CA GLU A 138 -13.44 0.99 15.72
C GLU A 138 -12.40 1.43 16.74
N GLN A 139 -11.86 0.46 17.48
CA GLN A 139 -11.02 0.68 18.64
C GLN A 139 -9.53 0.78 18.23
N LEU A 140 -8.65 1.04 19.20
CA LEU A 140 -7.21 1.02 18.94
C LEU A 140 -6.75 -0.42 18.58
N PRO A 141 -6.12 -0.66 17.41
CA PRO A 141 -5.86 -2.01 16.84
C PRO A 141 -4.91 -2.94 17.64
N VAL A 142 -4.33 -2.46 18.74
CA VAL A 142 -3.34 -3.20 19.55
C VAL A 142 -3.62 -3.10 21.05
N ILE A 143 -4.21 -1.98 21.48
CA ILE A 143 -4.45 -1.67 22.89
C ILE A 143 -5.84 -2.11 23.34
N GLN A 144 -6.84 -1.98 22.46
CA GLN A 144 -8.26 -2.15 22.83
C GLN A 144 -8.93 -3.31 22.09
N SER A 145 -8.56 -3.55 20.82
CA SER A 145 -9.04 -4.70 20.06
C SER A 145 -7.86 -5.43 19.45
N ARG A 146 -7.49 -6.58 20.02
CA ARG A 146 -6.46 -7.45 19.45
C ARG A 146 -7.07 -8.29 18.35
N SER A 147 -6.48 -8.20 17.17
CA SER A 147 -6.80 -9.07 16.05
C SER A 147 -6.66 -10.55 16.42
N THR A 148 -7.48 -11.40 15.82
CA THR A 148 -7.31 -12.86 15.93
C THR A 148 -5.98 -13.26 15.28
N TRP A 149 -5.34 -14.31 15.83
CA TRP A 149 -4.07 -14.87 15.33
C TRP A 149 -4.00 -15.04 13.80
N PRO A 150 -5.05 -15.52 13.11
CA PRO A 150 -4.99 -15.76 11.66
C PRO A 150 -4.71 -14.50 10.84
N VAL A 151 -5.22 -13.34 11.27
CA VAL A 151 -5.02 -12.07 10.54
C VAL A 151 -3.57 -11.57 10.69
N TYR A 152 -2.92 -11.82 11.83
CA TYR A 152 -1.49 -11.51 11.97
C TYR A 152 -0.62 -12.42 11.11
N VAL A 153 -0.95 -13.71 11.04
CA VAL A 153 -0.26 -14.66 10.16
C VAL A 153 -0.39 -14.24 8.72
N ILE A 154 -1.60 -13.92 8.28
CA ILE A 154 -1.86 -13.50 6.92
C ILE A 154 -1.14 -12.19 6.57
N GLY A 155 -1.12 -11.21 7.49
CA GLY A 155 -0.34 -9.98 7.31
C GLY A 155 1.17 -10.22 7.25
N ALA A 156 1.69 -11.14 8.07
CA ALA A 156 3.08 -11.56 8.04
C ALA A 156 3.42 -12.27 6.72
N LEU A 157 2.56 -13.17 6.25
CA LEU A 157 2.72 -13.86 4.96
C LEU A 157 2.70 -12.87 3.79
N ALA A 158 1.77 -11.91 3.76
CA ALA A 158 1.74 -10.86 2.74
C ALA A 158 3.02 -10.01 2.74
N THR A 159 3.53 -9.67 3.93
CA THR A 159 4.80 -8.95 4.09
C THR A 159 5.98 -9.78 3.57
N ILE A 160 6.06 -11.05 3.96
CA ILE A 160 7.11 -11.98 3.50
C ILE A 160 7.03 -12.13 1.97
N MET A 161 5.84 -12.26 1.40
CA MET A 161 5.63 -12.34 -0.04
C MET A 161 6.10 -11.07 -0.75
N ALA A 162 5.79 -9.88 -0.22
CA ALA A 162 6.23 -8.60 -0.80
C ALA A 162 7.75 -8.55 -0.98
N PHE A 163 8.50 -8.88 0.08
CA PHE A 163 9.95 -8.89 0.03
C PHE A 163 10.50 -10.07 -0.77
N SER A 164 9.89 -11.25 -0.67
CA SER A 164 10.33 -12.44 -1.40
C SER A 164 10.19 -12.27 -2.92
N ILE A 165 9.09 -11.69 -3.39
CA ILE A 165 8.87 -11.43 -4.83
C ILE A 165 9.94 -10.48 -5.38
N VAL A 166 10.33 -9.47 -4.62
CA VAL A 166 11.26 -8.43 -5.08
C VAL A 166 12.74 -8.82 -4.94
N TYR A 167 13.12 -9.45 -3.84
CA TYR A 167 14.53 -9.74 -3.53
C TYR A 167 14.99 -11.12 -4.00
N ILE A 168 14.07 -12.04 -4.33
CA ILE A 168 14.43 -13.33 -4.95
C ILE A 168 14.44 -13.14 -6.47
N SER A 169 15.64 -13.11 -7.05
CA SER A 169 15.87 -12.82 -8.47
C SER A 169 15.02 -13.68 -9.42
N GLN A 170 14.87 -14.99 -9.16
CA GLN A 170 14.06 -15.86 -10.02
C GLN A 170 12.57 -15.49 -10.04
N ILE A 171 12.04 -14.97 -8.92
CA ILE A 171 10.63 -14.56 -8.82
C ILE A 171 10.46 -13.15 -9.38
N GLY A 172 11.36 -12.23 -9.03
CA GLY A 172 11.32 -10.84 -9.49
C GLY A 172 11.34 -10.75 -11.01
N THR A 173 12.22 -11.52 -11.66
CA THR A 173 12.30 -11.55 -13.13
C THR A 173 11.02 -11.99 -13.82
N LEU A 174 10.23 -12.91 -13.23
CA LEU A 174 8.92 -13.32 -13.76
C LEU A 174 7.89 -12.18 -13.69
N VAL A 175 8.01 -11.31 -12.70
CA VAL A 175 7.11 -10.17 -12.45
C VAL A 175 7.67 -8.86 -13.06
N GLN A 176 8.82 -8.94 -13.74
CA GLN A 176 9.57 -7.78 -14.25
C GLN A 176 9.95 -6.78 -13.15
N LEU A 177 10.27 -7.29 -11.97
CA LEU A 177 10.74 -6.54 -10.81
C LEU A 177 12.20 -6.87 -10.54
N GLN A 178 12.93 -5.87 -10.11
CA GLN A 178 14.30 -6.06 -9.67
C GLN A 178 14.49 -5.47 -8.29
N SER A 179 15.22 -6.21 -7.45
CA SER A 179 15.59 -5.76 -6.12
C SER A 179 16.15 -4.34 -6.16
N PRO A 180 15.53 -3.38 -5.44
CA PRO A 180 16.23 -2.15 -5.11
C PRO A 180 17.40 -2.49 -4.17
N GLY A 181 18.34 -1.56 -3.99
CA GLY A 181 19.43 -1.75 -3.05
C GLY A 181 18.92 -2.05 -1.64
N LEU A 182 19.65 -2.86 -0.86
CA LEU A 182 19.22 -3.31 0.49
C LEU A 182 18.89 -2.16 1.45
N ILE A 183 19.46 -0.97 1.23
CA ILE A 183 19.15 0.26 1.97
C ILE A 183 17.67 0.69 1.84
N TYR A 184 16.96 0.20 0.83
CA TYR A 184 15.53 0.45 0.68
C TYR A 184 14.68 -0.25 1.76
N ILE A 185 15.15 -1.38 2.32
CA ILE A 185 14.41 -2.10 3.37
C ILE A 185 14.14 -1.20 4.59
N PRO A 186 15.14 -0.61 5.27
CA PRO A 186 14.88 0.27 6.42
C PRO A 186 14.06 1.52 6.05
N ILE A 187 14.25 2.06 4.84
CA ILE A 187 13.44 3.19 4.33
C ILE A 187 11.97 2.77 4.22
N SER A 188 11.70 1.58 3.67
CA SER A 188 10.35 1.08 3.51
C SER A 188 9.64 0.88 4.85
N ILE A 189 10.37 0.40 5.86
CA ILE A 189 9.85 0.29 7.23
C ILE A 189 9.50 1.68 7.79
N ALA A 190 10.35 2.69 7.58
CA ALA A 190 10.09 4.06 8.04
C ALA A 190 8.86 4.69 7.37
N ILE A 191 8.68 4.48 6.06
CA ILE A 191 7.51 4.93 5.30
C ILE A 191 6.24 4.29 5.85
N ILE A 192 6.25 2.96 6.01
CA ILE A 192 5.08 2.22 6.51
C ILE A 192 4.76 2.58 7.96
N PHE A 193 5.76 2.74 8.81
CA PHE A 193 5.55 3.18 10.19
C PHE A 193 4.89 4.56 10.25
N SER A 194 5.40 5.51 9.45
CA SER A 194 4.85 6.85 9.34
C SER A 194 3.42 6.83 8.80
N TYR A 195 3.16 5.99 7.79
CA TYR A 195 1.83 5.76 7.22
C TYR A 195 0.85 5.26 8.28
N CYS A 196 1.24 4.23 9.04
CA CYS A 196 0.41 3.68 10.12
C CYS A 196 0.07 4.73 11.18
N LEU A 197 1.05 5.57 11.54
CA LEU A 197 0.84 6.64 12.51
C LEU A 197 -0.15 7.69 11.99
N ILE A 198 0.01 8.15 10.75
CA ILE A 198 -0.91 9.11 10.13
C ILE A 198 -2.31 8.52 9.94
N ALA A 199 -2.41 7.26 9.48
CA ALA A 199 -3.70 6.58 9.34
C ALA A 199 -4.43 6.45 10.68
N GLN A 200 -3.69 6.14 11.75
CA GLN A 200 -4.26 6.07 13.10
C GLN A 200 -4.72 7.44 13.61
N LEU A 201 -3.95 8.51 13.35
CA LEU A 201 -4.35 9.88 13.68
C LEU A 201 -5.58 10.33 12.88
N ALA A 202 -5.62 10.02 11.58
CA ALA A 202 -6.76 10.31 10.72
C ALA A 202 -8.02 9.61 11.20
N LYS A 203 -7.92 8.35 11.66
CA LYS A 203 -9.01 7.62 12.31
C LYS A 203 -9.53 8.33 13.57
N VAL A 204 -8.64 8.78 14.44
CA VAL A 204 -9.02 9.52 15.67
C VAL A 204 -9.68 10.86 15.31
N GLY A 205 -9.13 11.59 14.33
CA GLY A 205 -9.70 12.83 13.81
C GLY A 205 -11.09 12.62 13.21
N TYR A 206 -11.26 11.58 12.40
CA TYR A 206 -12.53 11.22 11.79
C TYR A 206 -13.60 10.96 12.84
N LYS A 207 -13.29 10.17 13.88
CA LYS A 207 -14.21 9.92 15.01
C LYS A 207 -14.61 11.20 15.73
N LYS A 208 -13.67 12.14 15.92
CA LYS A 208 -13.94 13.41 16.59
C LYS A 208 -14.86 14.32 15.78
N VAL A 209 -14.71 14.34 14.45
CA VAL A 209 -15.49 15.19 13.54
C VAL A 209 -16.87 14.61 13.25
N PHE A 210 -16.94 13.32 12.89
CA PHE A 210 -18.17 12.68 12.43
C PHE A 210 -18.98 12.00 13.55
N LYS A 211 -18.41 11.87 14.77
CA LYS A 211 -19.02 11.21 15.95
C LYS A 211 -19.56 9.79 15.69
N LYS A 212 -19.15 9.20 14.58
CA LYS A 212 -19.53 7.87 14.09
C LYS A 212 -18.31 7.26 13.41
N TRP A 213 -18.29 5.93 13.36
CA TRP A 213 -17.33 5.19 12.54
C TRP A 213 -18.11 4.27 11.63
N LEU A 214 -18.07 4.58 10.33
CA LEU A 214 -18.95 4.01 9.31
C LEU A 214 -20.43 4.16 9.70
#